data_AF-A0A5S4EKP0-F1
#
_entry.id   AF-A0A5S4EKP0-F1
#
_cell.length_a   1.000
_cell.length_b   1.000
_cell.length_c   1.000
_cell.angle_alpha   90.00
_cell.angle_beta   90.00
_cell.angle_gamma   90.00
#
_symmetry.space_group_name_H-M   'P 1'
#
loop_
_entity.id
_entity.type
_entity.pdbx_description
1 polymer ?
#
loop_
_entity_poly.entity_id
_entity_poly.type
_entity_poly.pdbx_seq_one_letter_code
_entity_poly.pdbx_strand_id
1 'polypeptide(L)'
;MPNITFSSPMHKDKTIYAVAGSHTQTILKLAKENHVPIDFSCGDGECGTCLVKVSSVDKSSHNKYGHMGGPLNVREVAVLKEMGKIKQAQIEQMYVDDLPPTEWRLACQYIVRDEDILVEYPSR
;
A
#
# COMPACT_ATOMS: atom_id res chain seq x y z
N MET A 1 5.97 13.10 11.35
CA MET A 1 4.75 13.33 10.53
C MET A 1 5.10 12.84 9.15
N PRO A 2 4.62 11.64 8.78
CA PRO A 2 5.01 11.03 7.53
C PRO A 2 4.34 11.74 6.35
N ASN A 3 5.09 11.91 5.28
CA ASN A 3 4.65 12.45 4.01
C ASN A 3 4.15 11.32 3.12
N ILE A 4 2.89 11.36 2.74
CA ILE A 4 2.29 10.38 1.83
C ILE A 4 2.07 11.08 0.49
N THR A 5 2.85 10.71 -0.51
CA THR A 5 2.72 11.26 -1.86
C THR A 5 1.93 10.30 -2.71
N PHE A 6 0.77 10.73 -3.20
CA PHE A 6 -0.04 9.99 -4.14
C PHE A 6 0.34 10.40 -5.55
N SER A 7 0.75 9.44 -6.38
CA SER A 7 1.13 9.66 -7.76
C SER A 7 0.30 8.80 -8.71
N SER A 8 -0.12 9.39 -9.82
CA SER A 8 -0.82 8.71 -10.90
C SER A 8 -0.36 9.25 -12.25
N PRO A 9 -0.31 8.41 -13.31
CA PRO A 9 -0.03 8.87 -14.66
C PRO A 9 -1.03 9.92 -15.21
N MET A 10 -2.24 10.00 -14.66
CA MET A 10 -3.33 10.85 -15.17
C MET A 10 -3.62 12.08 -14.32
N HIS A 11 -3.12 12.11 -13.07
CA HIS A 11 -3.41 13.19 -12.12
C HIS A 11 -2.11 13.79 -11.60
N LYS A 12 -2.16 15.06 -11.18
CA LYS A 12 -1.01 15.70 -10.54
C LYS A 12 -0.73 15.04 -9.19
N ASP A 13 0.55 14.80 -8.91
CA ASP A 13 0.99 14.27 -7.62
C ASP A 13 0.47 15.13 -6.46
N LYS A 14 0.00 14.45 -5.42
CA LYS A 14 -0.55 15.09 -4.21
C LYS A 14 0.13 14.53 -2.98
N THR A 15 0.88 15.37 -2.29
CA THR A 15 1.48 15.05 -0.99
C THR A 15 0.56 15.46 0.14
N ILE A 16 0.31 14.53 1.06
CA ILE A 16 -0.53 14.71 2.24
C ILE A 16 0.34 14.43 3.47
N TYR A 17 0.19 15.29 4.47
CA TYR A 17 0.85 15.14 5.75
C TYR A 17 -0.05 14.33 6.67
N ALA A 18 0.41 13.12 7.05
CA ALA A 18 -0.38 12.28 7.92
C ALA A 18 -0.33 12.83 9.37
N VAL A 19 -1.45 13.40 9.82
CA VAL A 19 -1.62 13.95 11.18
C VAL A 19 -1.56 12.87 12.26
N ALA A 20 -1.28 13.27 13.51
CA ALA A 20 -1.19 12.35 14.66
C ALA A 20 -2.46 11.47 14.78
N GLY A 21 -2.28 10.15 14.76
CA GLY A 21 -3.37 9.15 14.71
C GLY A 21 -3.61 8.53 13.33
N SER A 22 -2.98 9.05 12.27
CA SER A 22 -2.97 8.45 10.92
C SER A 22 -2.36 7.05 10.88
N HIS A 23 -1.58 6.66 11.90
CA HIS A 23 -1.01 5.32 12.05
C HIS A 23 -2.05 4.20 12.29
N THR A 24 -3.33 4.54 12.44
CA THR A 24 -4.43 3.57 12.48
C THR A 24 -5.29 3.63 11.22
N GLN A 25 -4.96 4.51 10.27
CA GLN A 25 -5.74 4.71 9.06
C GLN A 25 -5.10 4.00 7.87
N THR A 26 -5.97 3.57 6.96
CA THR A 26 -5.55 2.91 5.74
C THR A 26 -5.26 3.95 4.66
N ILE A 27 -4.41 3.60 3.68
CA ILE A 27 -4.16 4.47 2.51
C ILE A 27 -5.47 4.87 1.84
N LEU A 28 -6.42 3.94 1.72
CA LEU A 28 -7.73 4.21 1.11
C LEU A 28 -8.53 5.25 1.89
N LYS A 29 -8.50 5.21 3.23
CA LYS A 29 -9.20 6.20 4.06
C LYS A 29 -8.58 7.59 3.88
N LEU A 30 -7.25 7.68 3.92
CA LEU A 30 -6.53 8.93 3.71
C LEU A 30 -6.74 9.50 2.30
N ALA A 31 -6.75 8.64 1.29
CA ALA A 31 -7.08 9.02 -0.08
C ALA A 31 -8.49 9.62 -0.18
N LYS A 32 -9.49 9.00 0.43
CA LYS A 32 -10.88 9.51 0.45
C LYS A 32 -11.00 10.85 1.14
N GLU A 33 -10.43 10.98 2.35
CA GLU A 33 -10.46 12.22 3.14
C GLU A 33 -9.78 13.38 2.41
N ASN A 34 -8.79 13.09 1.56
CA ASN A 34 -8.07 14.08 0.79
C ASN A 34 -8.50 14.13 -0.69
N HIS A 35 -9.64 13.55 -1.06
CA HIS A 35 -10.18 13.59 -2.43
C HIS A 35 -9.18 13.10 -3.50
N VAL A 36 -8.40 12.07 -3.20
CA VAL A 36 -7.54 11.37 -4.17
C VAL A 36 -8.39 10.30 -4.89
N PRO A 37 -8.47 10.32 -6.23
CA PRO A 37 -9.35 9.43 -7.00
C PRO A 37 -8.75 8.04 -7.16
N ILE A 38 -8.61 7.29 -6.05
CA ILE A 38 -8.24 5.88 -6.09
C ILE A 38 -9.51 5.04 -6.28
N ASP A 39 -9.46 4.12 -7.25
CA ASP A 39 -10.54 3.18 -7.47
C ASP A 39 -10.72 2.22 -6.28
N PHE A 40 -11.95 2.05 -5.81
CA PHE A 40 -12.29 1.07 -4.78
C PHE A 40 -13.71 0.53 -5.00
N SER A 41 -13.94 -0.74 -4.67
CA SER A 41 -15.25 -1.39 -4.83
C SER A 41 -15.78 -1.97 -3.52
N CYS A 42 -15.03 -2.87 -2.85
CA CYS A 42 -15.49 -3.48 -1.59
C CYS A 42 -15.01 -2.75 -0.32
N GLY A 43 -13.73 -2.36 -0.25
CA GLY A 43 -13.11 -1.84 0.99
C GLY A 43 -12.64 -2.93 1.97
N ASP A 44 -13.05 -4.19 1.79
CA ASP A 44 -12.77 -5.28 2.74
C ASP A 44 -11.62 -6.23 2.32
N GLY A 45 -10.96 -5.91 1.20
CA GLY A 45 -9.78 -6.63 0.72
C GLY A 45 -10.07 -7.84 -0.16
N GLU A 46 -11.23 -7.88 -0.82
CA GLU A 46 -11.67 -9.04 -1.63
C GLU A 46 -11.67 -8.79 -3.15
N CYS A 47 -11.70 -7.53 -3.61
CA CYS A 47 -11.89 -7.22 -5.04
C CYS A 47 -10.62 -6.81 -5.80
N GLY A 48 -9.55 -6.41 -5.10
CA GLY A 48 -8.30 -5.96 -5.74
C GLY A 48 -8.36 -4.63 -6.49
N THR A 49 -9.49 -3.91 -6.50
CA THR A 49 -9.62 -2.66 -7.29
C THR A 49 -8.77 -1.51 -6.73
N CYS A 50 -8.56 -1.48 -5.41
CA CYS A 50 -7.69 -0.51 -4.75
C CYS A 50 -6.21 -0.93 -4.76
N LEU A 51 -5.75 -1.59 -5.83
CA LEU A 51 -4.36 -2.00 -5.96
C LEU A 51 -3.48 -0.76 -6.12
N VAL A 52 -2.48 -0.64 -5.26
CA VAL A 52 -1.48 0.43 -5.29
C VAL A 52 -0.09 -0.16 -5.20
N LYS A 53 0.90 0.59 -5.68
CA LYS A 53 2.31 0.29 -5.47
C LYS A 53 2.83 1.27 -4.42
N VAL A 54 3.39 0.72 -3.34
CA VAL A 54 3.94 1.50 -2.23
C VAL A 54 5.46 1.40 -2.29
N SER A 55 6.13 2.54 -2.11
CA SER A 55 7.57 2.63 -1.95
C SER A 55 7.90 3.69 -0.90
N SER A 56 8.91 3.47 -0.09
CA SER A 56 9.40 4.49 0.84
C SER A 56 10.24 5.51 0.09
N VAL A 57 10.20 6.75 0.57
CA VAL A 57 10.97 7.87 0.00
C VAL A 57 12.39 7.87 0.58
N ASP A 58 12.51 7.53 1.87
CA ASP A 58 13.80 7.46 2.55
C ASP A 58 14.45 6.09 2.40
N LYS A 59 15.62 6.05 1.72
CA LYS A 59 16.50 4.89 1.53
C LYS A 59 16.84 4.15 2.82
N SER A 60 16.91 4.84 3.96
CA SER A 60 17.20 4.22 5.26
C SER A 60 16.05 3.36 5.79
N SER A 61 14.83 3.63 5.29
CA SER A 61 13.59 2.96 5.67
C SER A 61 13.19 1.84 4.70
N HIS A 62 13.93 1.62 3.61
CA HIS A 62 13.64 0.51 2.69
C HIS A 62 13.99 -0.82 3.36
N ASN A 63 13.01 -1.71 3.48
CA ASN A 63 13.32 -3.13 3.54
C ASN A 63 13.71 -3.64 2.14
N LYS A 64 13.99 -4.95 2.02
CA LYS A 64 14.30 -5.61 0.74
C LYS A 64 13.29 -5.34 -0.39
N TYR A 65 12.06 -4.95 -0.06
CA TYR A 65 10.94 -4.80 -0.98
C TYR A 65 10.45 -3.36 -1.11
N GLY A 66 11.21 -2.40 -0.59
CA GLY A 66 11.03 -0.99 -0.91
C GLY A 66 10.20 -0.17 0.07
N HIS A 67 9.61 -0.75 1.11
CA HIS A 67 8.86 0.01 2.13
C HIS A 67 8.74 -0.70 3.47
N MET A 68 8.55 0.03 4.58
CA MET A 68 8.27 -0.63 5.85
C MET A 68 6.87 -1.25 5.85
N GLY A 69 6.77 -2.49 6.33
CA GLY A 69 5.51 -3.21 6.35
C GLY A 69 5.65 -4.55 7.03
N GLY A 70 4.57 -4.97 7.71
CA GLY A 70 4.43 -6.34 8.16
C GLY A 70 3.95 -7.25 7.03
N PRO A 71 3.78 -8.55 7.31
CA PRO A 71 3.27 -9.51 6.35
C PRO A 71 1.88 -9.12 5.85
N LEU A 72 1.57 -9.57 4.63
CA LEU A 72 0.26 -9.39 4.00
C LEU A 72 -0.80 -10.18 4.78
N ASN A 73 -2.00 -9.62 4.92
CA ASN A 73 -3.11 -10.34 5.53
C ASN A 73 -3.61 -11.45 4.58
N VAL A 74 -4.27 -12.49 5.12
CA VAL A 74 -4.74 -13.67 4.36
C VAL A 74 -5.58 -13.29 3.14
N ARG A 75 -6.47 -12.30 3.27
CA ARG A 75 -7.30 -11.78 2.17
C ARG A 75 -6.47 -11.08 1.10
N GLU A 76 -5.53 -10.23 1.53
CA GLU A 76 -4.62 -9.52 0.64
C GLU A 76 -3.74 -10.50 -0.14
N VAL A 77 -3.24 -11.56 0.52
CA VAL A 77 -2.49 -12.65 -0.12
C VAL A 77 -3.31 -13.33 -1.21
N ALA A 78 -4.56 -13.69 -0.92
CA ALA A 78 -5.43 -14.39 -1.88
C ALA A 78 -5.63 -13.55 -3.16
N VAL A 79 -5.98 -12.28 -2.99
CA VAL A 79 -6.20 -11.35 -4.12
C VAL A 79 -4.92 -11.09 -4.90
N LEU A 80 -3.80 -10.79 -4.23
CA LEU A 80 -2.52 -10.52 -4.91
C LEU A 80 -1.99 -11.75 -5.65
N LYS A 81 -2.24 -12.96 -5.12
CA LYS A 81 -1.90 -14.22 -5.78
C LYS A 81 -2.75 -14.45 -7.02
N GLU A 82 -4.06 -14.24 -6.94
CA GLU A 82 -4.99 -14.35 -8.07
C GLU A 82 -4.65 -13.36 -9.20
N MET A 83 -4.25 -12.13 -8.83
CA MET A 83 -3.77 -11.12 -9.77
C MET A 83 -2.36 -11.39 -10.32
N GLY A 84 -1.69 -12.46 -9.87
CA GLY A 84 -0.34 -12.83 -10.31
C GLY A 84 0.78 -11.88 -9.84
N LYS A 85 0.54 -11.07 -8.81
CA LYS A 85 1.51 -10.10 -8.25
C LYS A 85 2.48 -10.74 -7.26
N ILE A 86 2.13 -11.89 -6.69
CA ILE A 86 2.96 -12.69 -5.79
C ILE A 86 2.86 -14.17 -6.12
N LYS A 87 3.94 -14.92 -5.89
CA LYS A 87 4.03 -16.38 -6.06
C LYS A 87 3.93 -17.10 -4.72
N GLN A 88 3.55 -18.38 -4.77
CA GLN A 88 3.45 -19.24 -3.58
C GLN A 88 4.75 -19.27 -2.76
N ALA A 89 5.91 -19.42 -3.40
CA ALA A 89 7.21 -19.40 -2.72
C ALA A 89 7.51 -18.06 -2.02
N GLN A 90 7.01 -16.94 -2.56
CA GLN A 90 7.18 -15.63 -1.92
C GLN A 90 6.28 -15.48 -0.68
N ILE A 91 5.09 -16.08 -0.70
CA ILE A 91 4.18 -16.13 0.45
C ILE A 91 4.80 -16.96 1.58
N GLU A 92 5.40 -18.09 1.25
CA GLU A 92 6.12 -18.93 2.23
C GLU A 92 7.31 -18.19 2.83
N GLN A 93 8.11 -17.51 2.01
CA GLN A 93 9.22 -16.69 2.49
C GLN A 93 8.75 -15.55 3.39
N MET A 94 7.61 -14.92 3.08
CA MET A 94 7.03 -13.86 3.91
C MET A 94 6.71 -14.36 5.33
N TYR A 95 6.24 -15.59 5.50
CA TYR A 95 5.97 -16.16 6.83
C TYR A 95 7.24 -16.53 7.61
N VAL A 96 8.41 -16.59 6.94
CA VAL A 96 9.71 -16.84 7.57
C VAL A 96 10.37 -15.52 7.97
N ASP A 97 10.38 -14.56 7.05
CA ASP A 97 11.10 -13.29 7.24
C ASP A 97 10.23 -12.19 7.90
N ASP A 98 8.91 -12.42 8.01
CA ASP A 98 7.90 -11.44 8.42
C ASP A 98 7.89 -10.15 7.56
N LEU A 99 8.35 -10.26 6.31
CA LEU A 99 8.47 -9.15 5.36
C LEU A 99 7.52 -9.28 4.17
N PRO A 100 6.86 -8.19 3.74
CA PRO A 100 5.97 -8.22 2.59
C PRO A 100 6.77 -8.57 1.32
N PRO A 101 6.33 -9.55 0.52
CA PRO A 101 7.11 -10.08 -0.60
C PRO A 101 7.13 -9.19 -1.85
N THR A 102 6.49 -8.02 -1.81
CA THR A 102 6.17 -7.20 -2.98
C THR A 102 5.86 -5.75 -2.59
N GLU A 103 6.08 -4.83 -3.54
CA GLU A 103 5.67 -3.40 -3.47
C GLU A 103 4.15 -3.22 -3.67
N TRP A 104 3.48 -4.22 -4.25
CA TRP A 104 2.04 -4.17 -4.56
C TRP A 104 1.21 -4.43 -3.30
N ARG A 105 0.35 -3.48 -2.94
CA ARG A 105 -0.49 -3.53 -1.75
C ARG A 105 -1.93 -3.18 -2.08
N LEU A 106 -2.86 -3.64 -1.27
CA LEU A 106 -4.24 -3.15 -1.31
C LEU A 106 -4.36 -1.92 -0.41
N ALA A 107 -4.74 -0.77 -0.96
CA ALA A 107 -4.83 0.48 -0.21
C ALA A 107 -5.81 0.40 0.98
N CYS A 108 -6.80 -0.50 0.92
CA CYS A 108 -7.74 -0.72 2.03
C CYS A 108 -7.15 -1.54 3.19
N GLN A 109 -6.09 -2.31 2.97
CA GLN A 109 -5.46 -3.17 3.98
C GLN A 109 -4.13 -2.62 4.49
N TYR A 110 -3.50 -1.72 3.74
CA TYR A 110 -2.24 -1.09 4.15
C TYR A 110 -2.51 0.04 5.15
N ILE A 111 -2.00 -0.14 6.37
CA ILE A 111 -2.00 0.89 7.43
C ILE A 111 -0.71 1.68 7.35
N VAL A 112 -0.82 3.01 7.30
CA VAL A 112 0.33 3.90 7.19
C VAL A 112 1.17 3.86 8.47
N ARG A 113 2.50 3.84 8.33
CA ARG A 113 3.45 3.90 9.45
C ARG A 113 4.15 5.27 9.48
N ASP A 114 5.02 5.48 10.46
CA ASP A 114 5.82 6.72 10.55
C ASP A 114 6.99 6.68 9.56
N GLU A 115 6.65 6.61 8.27
CA GLU A 115 7.59 6.72 7.15
C GLU A 115 7.00 7.52 6.00
N ASP A 116 7.88 8.24 5.32
CA ASP A 116 7.54 8.94 4.09
C ASP A 116 7.39 7.91 2.96
N ILE A 117 6.22 7.86 2.32
CA ILE A 117 5.89 6.89 1.28
C ILE A 117 5.37 7.57 0.01
N LEU A 118 5.70 6.97 -1.13
CA LEU A 118 5.11 7.22 -2.44
C LEU A 118 4.13 6.09 -2.76
N VAL A 119 2.88 6.47 -3.01
CA VAL A 119 1.77 5.59 -3.36
C VAL A 119 1.41 5.84 -4.82
N GLU A 120 1.82 4.93 -5.69
CA GLU A 120 1.44 4.95 -7.09
C GLU A 120 0.14 4.16 -7.28
N TYR A 121 -0.85 4.75 -7.94
CA TYR A 121 -2.13 4.10 -8.19
C TYR A 121 -2.53 4.21 -9.66
N PRO A 122 -3.08 3.13 -10.25
CA PRO A 122 -3.67 3.18 -11.58
C PRO A 122 -5.03 3.88 -11.46
N SER A 123 -5.11 5.16 -11.80
CA SER A 123 -6.40 5.80 -12.06
C SER A 123 -6.83 5.45 -13.49
N ARG A 124 -8.09 5.06 -13.69
CA ARG A 124 -8.71 4.97 -15.02
C ARG A 124 -9.76 6.05 -15.23
#